data_AF-A0AAW3YWS3-F1
#
_entry.id   AF-A0AAW3YWS3-F1
#
_cell.length_a   1.000
_cell.length_b   1.000
_cell.length_c   1.000
_cell.angle_alpha   90.00
_cell.angle_beta   90.00
_cell.angle_gamma   90.00
#
_symmetry.space_group_name_H-M   'P 1'
#
loop_
_entity.id
_entity.type
_entity.pdbx_description
1 polymer ?
#
loop_
_entity_poly.entity_id
_entity_poly.type
_entity_poly.pdbx_seq_one_letter_code
_entity_poly.pdbx_strand_id
1 'polypeptide(L)'
;MQDKKLDASVSAESNLVIVTTPEYIKEAIKEHAASRNHPYATHVEPGLVTLNNETDSDSELTVATSKAVKRAYNLANAANQDANNANRNANTRLAKDQNGADIPDKMEFVKNIGLMDALARIKNTALLSENGWWKCGDTGLIIQWGIFGQQSDAYGTYIFPLPIKFPNKGLWALGYSSQALSYGEDTYSGSAELLDNANLKVTLDNHRPTACIAIGY
;
A
#
# COMPACT_ATOMS: atom_id res chain seq x y z
N MET A 1 63.62 -61.54 -7.18
CA MET A 1 64.87 -61.39 -7.95
C MET A 1 65.31 -59.95 -7.79
N GLN A 2 66.56 -59.73 -7.38
CA GLN A 2 67.07 -58.49 -6.79
C GLN A 2 66.89 -57.23 -7.66
N ASP A 3 66.42 -56.15 -7.01
CA ASP A 3 66.60 -54.77 -7.45
C ASP A 3 68.09 -54.49 -7.66
N LYS A 4 68.50 -54.31 -8.92
CA LYS A 4 69.82 -53.79 -9.25
C LYS A 4 69.66 -52.38 -9.83
N LYS A 5 69.28 -51.44 -8.97
CA LYS A 5 69.46 -50.01 -9.24
C LYS A 5 70.97 -49.77 -9.23
N LEU A 6 71.56 -49.53 -10.40
CA LEU A 6 72.98 -49.17 -10.51
C LEU A 6 73.17 -47.77 -9.92
N ASP A 7 73.62 -47.70 -8.67
CA ASP A 7 74.23 -46.49 -8.12
C ASP A 7 75.62 -46.33 -8.77
N ALA A 8 75.67 -45.66 -9.92
CA ALA A 8 76.91 -45.35 -10.60
C ALA A 8 77.52 -44.05 -10.02
N SER A 9 78.57 -44.18 -9.22
CA SER A 9 79.48 -43.06 -8.94
C SER A 9 80.34 -42.79 -10.19
N VAL A 10 80.16 -41.63 -10.81
CA VAL A 10 80.83 -41.26 -12.07
C VAL A 10 82.23 -40.69 -11.77
N SER A 11 83.27 -41.36 -12.26
CA SER A 11 84.63 -40.81 -12.35
C SER A 11 84.75 -39.92 -13.59
N ALA A 12 85.30 -38.72 -13.42
CA ALA A 12 85.25 -37.60 -14.37
C ALA A 12 86.12 -37.76 -15.64
N GLU A 13 86.67 -38.95 -15.94
CA GLU A 13 87.58 -39.12 -17.10
C GLU A 13 87.32 -40.40 -17.91
N SER A 14 86.07 -40.68 -18.28
CA SER A 14 85.80 -41.75 -19.23
C SER A 14 84.66 -41.40 -20.18
N ASN A 15 84.86 -41.61 -21.48
CA ASN A 15 83.82 -41.64 -22.51
C ASN A 15 82.92 -42.88 -22.33
N LEU A 16 82.46 -43.14 -21.10
CA LEU A 16 81.63 -44.28 -20.73
C LEU A 16 80.19 -43.98 -21.14
N VAL A 17 79.75 -44.56 -22.26
CA VAL A 17 78.34 -44.52 -22.67
C VAL A 17 77.62 -45.69 -22.00
N ILE A 18 76.82 -45.39 -20.97
CA ILE A 18 75.92 -46.37 -20.37
C ILE A 18 74.67 -46.45 -21.24
N VAL A 19 74.47 -47.57 -21.94
CA VAL A 19 73.26 -47.85 -22.75
C VAL A 19 72.37 -48.80 -21.97
N THR A 20 71.10 -48.44 -21.79
CA THR A 20 70.10 -49.27 -21.10
C THR A 20 69.65 -50.42 -21.99
N THR A 21 69.21 -51.54 -21.41
CA THR A 21 68.75 -52.69 -22.20
C THR A 21 67.35 -52.45 -22.79
N PRO A 22 67.05 -52.97 -23.99
CA PRO A 22 65.70 -52.91 -24.55
C PRO A 22 64.61 -53.49 -23.63
N GLU A 23 64.94 -54.51 -22.84
CA GLU A 23 64.05 -55.11 -21.85
C GLU A 23 63.71 -54.13 -20.72
N TYR A 24 64.72 -53.41 -20.20
CA TYR A 24 64.50 -52.41 -19.14
C TYR A 24 63.61 -51.27 -19.63
N ILE A 25 63.83 -50.80 -20.86
CA ILE A 25 62.99 -49.76 -21.47
C ILE A 25 61.53 -50.23 -21.59
N LYS A 26 61.31 -51.47 -22.05
CA LYS A 26 59.96 -52.03 -22.19
C LYS A 26 59.23 -52.15 -20.85
N GLU A 27 59.90 -52.64 -19.82
CA GLU A 27 59.29 -52.74 -18.49
C GLU A 27 59.03 -51.36 -17.88
N ALA A 28 59.95 -50.40 -18.02
CA ALA A 28 59.74 -49.03 -17.53
C ALA A 28 58.56 -48.32 -18.22
N ILE A 29 58.37 -48.51 -19.54
CA ILE A 29 57.21 -47.97 -20.27
C ILE A 29 55.92 -48.62 -19.78
N LYS A 30 55.94 -49.94 -19.56
CA LYS A 30 54.78 -50.70 -19.07
C LYS A 30 54.38 -50.28 -17.66
N GLU A 31 55.35 -50.09 -16.76
CA GLU A 31 55.11 -49.54 -15.42
C GLU A 31 54.57 -48.12 -15.48
N HIS A 32 55.16 -47.24 -16.29
CA HIS A 32 54.71 -45.86 -16.45
C HIS A 32 53.26 -45.79 -16.94
N ALA A 33 52.91 -46.56 -17.98
CA ALA A 33 51.56 -46.61 -18.55
C ALA A 33 50.51 -47.18 -17.58
N ALA A 34 50.91 -48.07 -16.67
CA ALA A 34 50.05 -48.59 -15.60
C ALA A 34 49.98 -47.65 -14.39
N SER A 35 50.98 -46.79 -14.20
CA SER A 35 51.03 -45.87 -13.06
C SER A 35 50.08 -44.69 -13.23
N ARG A 36 49.64 -44.12 -12.11
CA ARG A 36 48.99 -42.81 -12.04
C ARG A 36 49.84 -41.80 -11.29
N ASN A 37 51.17 -41.98 -11.34
CA ASN A 37 52.12 -41.13 -10.63
C ASN A 37 52.38 -39.83 -11.42
N HIS A 38 51.31 -39.08 -11.65
CA HIS A 38 51.33 -37.76 -12.27
C HIS A 38 50.83 -36.72 -11.26
N PRO A 39 51.33 -35.48 -11.32
CA PRO A 39 50.84 -34.42 -10.45
C PRO A 39 49.35 -34.15 -10.68
N TYR A 40 48.68 -33.61 -9.66
CA TYR A 40 47.33 -33.09 -9.80
C TYR A 40 47.31 -31.87 -10.73
N ALA A 41 46.22 -31.71 -11.49
CA ALA A 41 46.03 -30.51 -12.28
C ALA A 41 45.90 -29.29 -11.36
N THR A 42 46.49 -28.18 -11.78
CA THR A 42 46.34 -26.88 -11.15
C THR A 42 45.77 -25.88 -12.16
N HIS A 43 45.54 -24.64 -11.73
CA HIS A 43 45.09 -23.58 -12.64
C HIS A 43 46.19 -23.12 -13.62
N VAL A 44 47.44 -23.56 -13.42
CA VAL A 44 48.61 -23.15 -14.20
C VAL A 44 49.21 -24.33 -14.96
N GLU A 45 49.26 -25.50 -14.33
CA GLU A 45 49.90 -26.70 -14.86
C GLU A 45 48.89 -27.85 -15.05
N PRO A 46 48.89 -28.54 -16.20
CA PRO A 46 48.01 -29.68 -16.44
C PRO A 46 48.41 -30.90 -15.60
N GLY A 47 47.44 -31.75 -15.25
CA GLY A 47 47.65 -32.96 -14.43
C GLY A 47 46.40 -33.84 -14.31
N LEU A 48 46.39 -34.79 -13.37
CA LEU A 48 45.22 -35.64 -13.08
C LEU A 48 44.18 -34.90 -12.22
N VAL A 49 42.90 -35.22 -12.40
CA VAL A 49 41.79 -34.65 -11.61
C VAL A 49 40.90 -35.73 -11.01
N THR A 50 40.31 -35.43 -9.86
CA THR A 50 39.26 -36.24 -9.24
C THR A 50 37.91 -35.57 -9.47
N LEU A 51 36.90 -36.30 -9.94
CA LEU A 51 35.60 -35.72 -10.30
C LEU A 51 34.60 -35.80 -9.13
N ASN A 52 33.84 -34.73 -8.93
CA ASN A 52 32.81 -34.63 -7.89
C ASN A 52 31.45 -34.16 -8.46
N ASN A 53 30.36 -34.71 -7.92
CA ASN A 53 28.97 -34.42 -8.31
C ASN A 53 28.21 -33.54 -7.29
N GLU A 54 28.87 -33.10 -6.23
CA GLU A 54 28.36 -32.13 -5.25
C GLU A 54 28.20 -30.73 -5.88
N THR A 55 27.25 -29.94 -5.38
CA THR A 55 26.93 -28.59 -5.90
C THR A 55 27.41 -27.46 -4.98
N ASP A 56 27.93 -27.83 -3.83
CA ASP A 56 28.31 -27.01 -2.68
C ASP A 56 29.64 -27.51 -2.08
N SER A 57 30.48 -28.16 -2.91
CA SER A 57 31.78 -28.66 -2.46
C SER A 57 32.79 -27.54 -2.35
N ASP A 58 33.47 -27.46 -1.20
CA ASP A 58 34.58 -26.52 -0.95
C ASP A 58 35.96 -27.13 -1.27
N SER A 59 36.00 -28.33 -1.89
CA SER A 59 37.24 -29.05 -2.17
C SER A 59 38.04 -28.42 -3.31
N GLU A 60 39.29 -28.02 -3.01
CA GLU A 60 40.24 -27.50 -4.00
C GLU A 60 40.92 -28.60 -4.85
N LEU A 61 40.74 -29.87 -4.49
CA LEU A 61 41.40 -31.02 -5.14
C LEU A 61 40.49 -31.77 -6.12
N THR A 62 39.22 -31.40 -6.21
CA THR A 62 38.22 -32.08 -7.04
C THR A 62 37.58 -31.13 -8.04
N VAL A 63 37.25 -31.64 -9.21
CA VAL A 63 36.60 -30.88 -10.29
C VAL A 63 35.12 -31.24 -10.37
N ALA A 64 34.27 -30.22 -10.48
CA ALA A 64 32.83 -30.40 -10.67
C ALA A 64 32.52 -31.10 -12.01
N THR A 65 31.59 -32.04 -11.99
CA THR A 65 31.08 -32.68 -13.21
C THR A 65 29.98 -31.84 -13.86
N SER A 66 29.65 -32.14 -15.12
CA SER A 66 28.46 -31.60 -15.80
C SER A 66 27.15 -31.89 -15.05
N LYS A 67 27.10 -32.98 -14.27
CA LYS A 67 25.94 -33.32 -13.42
C LYS A 67 25.79 -32.36 -12.24
N ALA A 68 26.88 -31.98 -11.58
CA ALA A 68 26.88 -30.94 -10.56
C ALA A 68 26.41 -29.60 -11.15
N VAL A 69 27.03 -29.16 -12.24
CA VAL A 69 26.68 -27.89 -12.91
C VAL A 69 25.20 -27.86 -13.33
N LYS A 70 24.68 -28.96 -13.88
CA LYS A 70 23.26 -29.07 -14.26
C LYS A 70 22.32 -28.98 -13.05
N ARG A 71 22.69 -29.56 -11.91
CA ARG A 71 21.90 -29.46 -10.66
C ARG A 71 21.86 -28.03 -10.15
N ALA A 72 23.00 -27.35 -10.08
CA ALA A 72 23.08 -25.95 -9.67
C ALA A 72 22.27 -25.03 -10.60
N TYR A 73 22.38 -25.25 -11.92
CA TYR A 73 21.59 -24.51 -12.92
C TYR A 73 20.09 -24.70 -12.71
N ASN A 74 19.63 -25.95 -12.52
CA ASN A 74 18.22 -26.23 -12.30
C ASN A 74 17.69 -25.56 -11.03
N LEU A 75 18.47 -25.56 -9.94
CA LEU A 75 18.11 -24.90 -8.68
C LEU A 75 18.00 -23.38 -8.86
N ALA A 76 18.97 -22.76 -9.53
CA ALA A 76 18.95 -21.32 -9.83
C ALA A 76 17.75 -20.95 -10.72
N ASN A 77 17.44 -21.79 -11.73
CA ASN A 77 16.29 -21.57 -12.60
C ASN A 77 14.96 -21.69 -11.83
N ALA A 78 14.84 -22.66 -10.92
CA ALA A 78 13.66 -22.78 -10.05
C ALA A 78 13.50 -21.55 -9.14
N ALA A 79 14.58 -21.11 -8.49
CA ALA A 79 14.56 -19.90 -7.65
C ALA A 79 14.15 -18.65 -8.44
N ASN A 80 14.63 -18.50 -9.68
CA ASN A 80 14.21 -17.40 -10.57
C ASN A 80 12.72 -17.48 -10.93
N GLN A 81 12.20 -18.69 -11.17
CA GLN A 81 10.77 -18.87 -11.43
C GLN A 81 9.93 -18.53 -10.20
N ASP A 82 10.35 -18.96 -9.02
CA ASP A 82 9.67 -18.67 -7.76
C ASP A 82 9.65 -17.17 -7.45
N ALA A 83 10.78 -16.47 -7.66
CA ALA A 83 10.86 -15.01 -7.52
C ALA A 83 9.90 -14.31 -8.50
N ASN A 84 9.85 -14.76 -9.76
CA ASN A 84 8.93 -14.21 -10.76
C ASN A 84 7.46 -14.48 -10.41
N ASN A 85 7.15 -15.66 -9.86
CA ASN A 85 5.80 -16.01 -9.40
C ASN A 85 5.38 -15.15 -8.20
N ALA A 86 6.29 -14.92 -7.24
CA ALA A 86 6.06 -14.05 -6.10
C ALA A 86 5.78 -12.60 -6.54
N ASN A 87 6.58 -12.06 -7.47
CA ASN A 87 6.37 -10.74 -8.03
C ASN A 87 5.03 -10.62 -8.75
N ARG A 88 4.64 -11.62 -9.56
CA ARG A 88 3.33 -11.65 -10.20
C ARG A 88 2.18 -11.64 -9.18
N ASN A 89 2.24 -12.50 -8.15
CA ASN A 89 1.24 -12.54 -7.10
C ASN A 89 1.13 -11.21 -6.34
N ALA A 90 2.27 -10.58 -6.00
CA ALA A 90 2.28 -9.27 -5.34
C ALA A 90 1.63 -8.19 -6.21
N ASN A 91 1.99 -8.12 -7.49
CA ASN A 91 1.40 -7.16 -8.44
C ASN A 91 -0.11 -7.37 -8.60
N THR A 92 -0.59 -8.61 -8.68
CA THR A 92 -2.03 -8.91 -8.76
C THR A 92 -2.77 -8.47 -7.50
N ARG A 93 -2.22 -8.68 -6.30
CA ARG A 93 -2.87 -8.29 -5.03
C ARG A 93 -2.88 -6.80 -4.76
N LEU A 94 -1.96 -6.05 -5.35
CA LEU A 94 -1.85 -4.59 -5.20
C LEU A 94 -2.55 -3.82 -6.33
N ALA A 95 -3.16 -4.53 -7.29
CA ALA A 95 -3.90 -3.94 -8.40
C ALA A 95 -5.18 -3.26 -7.88
N LYS A 96 -5.11 -1.95 -7.62
CA LYS A 96 -6.23 -1.17 -7.05
C LYS A 96 -7.49 -1.21 -7.90
N ASP A 97 -7.34 -1.34 -9.21
CA ASP A 97 -8.41 -1.51 -10.19
C ASP A 97 -9.15 -2.85 -10.04
N GLN A 98 -8.57 -3.84 -9.36
CA GLN A 98 -9.19 -5.15 -9.06
C GLN A 98 -9.87 -5.22 -7.70
N ASN A 99 -9.75 -4.19 -6.84
CA ASN A 99 -10.35 -4.18 -5.50
C ASN A 99 -11.89 -4.13 -5.58
N GLY A 100 -12.52 -5.32 -5.60
CA GLY A 100 -13.96 -5.49 -5.75
C GLY A 100 -14.45 -5.56 -7.20
N ALA A 101 -13.56 -5.88 -8.15
CA ALA A 101 -13.94 -6.16 -9.54
C ALA A 101 -14.73 -7.48 -9.67
N ASP A 102 -14.47 -8.42 -8.77
CA ASP A 102 -15.11 -9.73 -8.65
C ASP A 102 -16.46 -9.70 -7.92
N ILE A 103 -16.85 -8.55 -7.35
CA ILE A 103 -18.13 -8.37 -6.66
C ILE A 103 -19.24 -8.17 -7.70
N PRO A 104 -20.16 -9.15 -7.90
CA PRO A 104 -21.16 -9.07 -8.97
C PRO A 104 -22.21 -7.99 -8.71
N ASP A 105 -22.62 -7.84 -7.44
CA ASP A 105 -23.51 -6.78 -6.97
C ASP A 105 -22.86 -6.05 -5.79
N LYS A 106 -22.30 -4.87 -6.08
CA LYS A 106 -21.61 -4.05 -5.08
C LYS A 106 -22.59 -3.50 -4.04
N MET A 107 -23.84 -3.27 -4.40
CA MET A 107 -24.85 -2.75 -3.47
C MET A 107 -25.25 -3.84 -2.48
N GLU A 108 -25.57 -5.04 -2.95
CA GLU A 108 -25.90 -6.14 -2.04
C GLU A 108 -24.69 -6.52 -1.15
N PHE A 109 -23.47 -6.45 -1.68
CA PHE A 109 -22.25 -6.61 -0.87
C PHE A 109 -22.17 -5.58 0.28
N VAL A 110 -22.32 -4.28 -0.02
CA VAL A 110 -22.30 -3.20 0.99
C VAL A 110 -23.37 -3.38 2.06
N LYS A 111 -24.56 -3.86 1.67
CA LYS A 111 -25.65 -4.19 2.58
C LYS A 111 -25.31 -5.34 3.51
N ASN A 112 -24.77 -6.43 2.98
CA ASN A 112 -24.45 -7.62 3.76
C ASN A 112 -23.33 -7.41 4.77
N ILE A 113 -22.41 -6.45 4.51
CA ILE A 113 -21.37 -6.06 5.47
C ILE A 113 -21.81 -4.94 6.43
N GLY A 114 -23.08 -4.50 6.38
CA GLY A 114 -23.62 -3.49 7.29
C GLY A 114 -23.14 -2.05 7.03
N LEU A 115 -22.62 -1.75 5.84
CA LEU A 115 -22.10 -0.42 5.48
C LEU A 115 -23.10 0.43 4.69
N MET A 116 -24.37 0.02 4.60
CA MET A 116 -25.40 0.79 3.90
C MET A 116 -25.59 2.19 4.47
N ASP A 117 -25.57 2.33 5.80
CA ASP A 117 -25.71 3.61 6.48
C ASP A 117 -24.50 4.53 6.21
N ALA A 118 -23.30 3.95 6.07
CA ALA A 118 -22.09 4.70 5.70
C ALA A 118 -22.10 5.13 4.22
N LEU A 119 -22.69 4.33 3.33
CA LEU A 119 -22.86 4.65 1.91
C LEU A 119 -23.93 5.73 1.70
N ALA A 120 -24.99 5.67 2.50
CA ALA A 120 -25.91 6.78 2.73
C ALA A 120 -25.21 7.87 3.52
N ARG A 121 -24.12 8.44 2.97
CA ARG A 121 -23.59 9.74 3.38
C ARG A 121 -24.78 10.65 3.54
N ILE A 122 -25.29 10.87 4.76
CA ILE A 122 -26.45 11.71 4.95
C ILE A 122 -25.91 13.12 4.77
N LYS A 123 -25.88 13.56 3.51
CA LYS A 123 -25.35 14.86 3.14
C LYS A 123 -26.22 15.87 3.84
N ASN A 124 -25.57 16.88 4.39
CA ASN A 124 -26.31 18.04 4.83
C ASN A 124 -27.04 18.63 3.63
N THR A 125 -28.32 18.93 3.80
CA THR A 125 -29.15 19.56 2.78
C THR A 125 -29.42 20.99 3.17
N ALA A 126 -29.65 21.87 2.19
CA ALA A 126 -29.90 23.27 2.46
C ALA A 126 -30.73 23.92 1.36
N LEU A 127 -31.46 24.97 1.75
CA LEU A 127 -32.04 25.96 0.86
C LEU A 127 -31.31 27.29 1.10
N LEU A 128 -30.48 27.71 0.14
CA LEU A 128 -29.69 28.94 0.21
C LEU A 128 -30.47 30.12 -0.38
N SER A 129 -31.43 30.63 0.37
CA SER A 129 -32.22 31.83 0.06
C SER A 129 -32.23 32.80 1.24
N GLU A 130 -32.80 34.00 1.03
CA GLU A 130 -32.99 35.02 2.08
C GLU A 130 -33.69 34.43 3.31
N ASN A 131 -34.78 33.70 3.10
CA ASN A 131 -35.42 32.86 4.09
C ASN A 131 -35.09 31.41 3.77
N GLY A 132 -34.10 30.85 4.45
CA GLY A 132 -33.43 29.60 4.09
C GLY A 132 -33.21 28.68 5.28
N TRP A 133 -32.62 27.52 5.00
CA TRP A 133 -32.32 26.54 6.04
C TRP A 133 -31.15 25.65 5.65
N TRP A 134 -30.55 25.05 6.65
CA TRP A 134 -29.59 23.97 6.56
C TRP A 134 -30.00 22.85 7.51
N LYS A 135 -29.87 21.60 7.08
CA LYS A 135 -30.17 20.40 7.86
C LYS A 135 -28.98 19.47 7.87
N CYS A 136 -28.52 19.10 9.07
CA CYS A 136 -27.55 18.05 9.27
C CYS A 136 -28.18 16.71 8.88
N GLY A 137 -27.56 16.02 7.95
CA GLY A 137 -28.03 14.69 7.58
C GLY A 137 -27.81 13.67 8.69
N ASP A 138 -26.68 13.76 9.37
CA ASP A 138 -26.27 12.81 10.41
C ASP A 138 -27.12 12.93 11.68
N THR A 139 -27.21 14.13 12.25
CA THR A 139 -27.89 14.36 13.55
C THR A 139 -29.35 14.77 13.43
N GLY A 140 -29.79 15.19 12.24
CA GLY A 140 -31.11 15.78 12.04
C GLY A 140 -31.24 17.24 12.50
N LEU A 141 -30.19 17.85 13.08
CA LEU A 141 -30.20 19.27 13.48
C LEU A 141 -30.51 20.19 12.30
N ILE A 142 -31.42 21.12 12.49
CA ILE A 142 -31.84 22.10 11.49
C ILE A 142 -31.53 23.51 12.03
N ILE A 143 -30.90 24.32 11.18
CA ILE A 143 -30.70 25.75 11.39
C ILE A 143 -31.46 26.47 10.28
N GLN A 144 -32.38 27.36 10.64
CA GLN A 144 -33.16 28.15 9.70
C GLN A 144 -32.90 29.63 9.93
N TRP A 145 -32.93 30.42 8.88
CA TRP A 145 -32.76 31.88 8.95
C TRP A 145 -33.77 32.57 8.05
N GLY A 146 -34.01 33.85 8.33
CA GLY A 146 -34.85 34.68 7.48
C GLY A 146 -34.96 36.11 7.96
N ILE A 147 -35.45 36.99 7.10
CA ILE A 147 -35.80 38.36 7.42
C ILE A 147 -37.32 38.45 7.49
N PHE A 148 -37.83 38.88 8.64
CA PHE A 148 -39.26 38.94 8.93
C PHE A 148 -39.65 40.35 9.35
N GLY A 149 -40.71 40.86 8.74
CA GLY A 149 -41.24 42.19 9.03
C GLY A 149 -41.01 43.16 7.88
N GLN A 150 -42.10 43.59 7.25
CA GLN A 150 -42.21 44.86 6.54
C GLN A 150 -43.70 45.09 6.28
N GLN A 151 -44.38 45.75 7.20
CA GLN A 151 -45.59 46.49 6.89
C GLN A 151 -45.37 47.89 7.48
N SER A 152 -45.64 48.92 6.70
CA SER A 152 -45.51 50.32 7.14
C SER A 152 -46.20 50.48 8.51
N ASP A 153 -45.46 51.02 9.48
CA ASP A 153 -45.88 51.26 10.87
C ASP A 153 -46.10 50.02 11.77
N ALA A 154 -45.45 48.88 11.46
CA ALA A 154 -45.59 47.61 12.19
C ALA A 154 -44.95 47.59 13.60
N TYR A 155 -45.53 48.35 14.53
CA TYR A 155 -45.32 48.18 15.96
C TYR A 155 -46.22 47.05 16.47
N GLY A 156 -45.63 45.96 16.95
CA GLY A 156 -46.40 44.86 17.51
C GLY A 156 -45.75 43.50 17.37
N THR A 157 -46.53 42.47 17.71
CA THR A 157 -46.12 41.07 17.67
C THR A 157 -46.83 40.35 16.53
N TYR A 158 -46.05 39.71 15.66
CA TYR A 158 -46.51 39.05 14.45
C TYR A 158 -46.04 37.60 14.42
N ILE A 159 -46.78 36.75 13.70
CA ILE A 159 -46.45 35.33 13.52
C ILE A 159 -46.01 35.13 12.08
N PHE A 160 -44.83 34.55 11.89
CA PHE A 160 -44.27 34.24 10.59
C PHE A 160 -43.94 32.75 10.47
N PRO A 161 -44.20 32.12 9.31
CA PRO A 161 -43.82 30.73 9.11
C PRO A 161 -42.30 30.60 8.92
N LEU A 162 -41.75 29.54 9.50
CA LEU A 162 -40.39 29.09 9.20
C LEU A 162 -40.31 28.50 7.77
N PRO A 163 -39.14 28.56 7.13
CA PRO A 163 -38.92 27.93 5.81
C PRO A 163 -39.32 26.44 5.77
N ILE A 164 -39.06 25.70 6.85
CA ILE A 164 -39.53 24.33 7.07
C ILE A 164 -39.99 24.12 8.52
N LYS A 165 -40.93 23.20 8.74
CA LYS A 165 -41.30 22.75 10.10
C LYS A 165 -40.18 21.90 10.69
N PHE A 166 -39.81 22.15 11.94
CA PHE A 166 -38.99 21.23 12.74
C PHE A 166 -39.77 19.92 12.98
N PRO A 167 -39.29 18.77 12.46
CA PRO A 167 -40.00 17.50 12.57
C PRO A 167 -40.34 17.09 14.00
N ASN A 168 -39.46 17.34 14.97
CA ASN A 168 -39.63 16.93 16.35
C ASN A 168 -39.80 18.13 17.30
N LYS A 169 -38.80 19.02 17.39
CA LYS A 169 -38.82 20.13 18.34
C LYS A 169 -37.96 21.31 17.90
N GLY A 170 -38.57 22.49 17.90
CA GLY A 170 -37.84 23.76 17.91
C GLY A 170 -37.19 24.01 19.28
N LEU A 171 -35.91 24.36 19.31
CA LEU A 171 -35.14 24.58 20.54
C LEU A 171 -35.19 26.04 20.98
N TRP A 172 -34.75 26.95 20.12
CA TRP A 172 -34.74 28.38 20.38
C TRP A 172 -34.70 29.17 19.07
N ALA A 173 -35.08 30.45 19.16
CA ALA A 173 -34.87 31.42 18.11
C ALA A 173 -34.28 32.71 18.70
N LEU A 174 -33.60 33.46 17.84
CA LEU A 174 -33.10 34.81 18.13
C LEU A 174 -33.47 35.69 16.95
N GLY A 175 -33.81 36.94 17.24
CA GLY A 175 -34.11 37.96 16.24
C GLY A 175 -33.44 39.27 16.62
N TYR A 176 -32.88 39.96 15.64
CA TYR A 176 -32.38 41.32 15.80
C TYR A 176 -32.66 42.14 14.53
N SER A 177 -32.50 43.47 14.60
CA SER A 177 -32.68 44.34 13.43
C SER A 177 -31.86 43.82 12.24
N SER A 178 -32.48 43.73 11.06
CA SER A 178 -31.83 43.22 9.85
C SER A 178 -30.80 44.18 9.25
N GLN A 179 -30.72 45.40 9.79
CA GLN A 179 -29.85 46.47 9.32
C GLN A 179 -29.17 47.18 10.50
N ALA A 180 -28.09 47.88 10.23
CA ALA A 180 -27.43 48.71 11.23
C ALA A 180 -28.37 49.84 11.69
N LEU A 181 -28.36 50.11 13.00
CA LEU A 181 -29.08 51.21 13.61
C LEU A 181 -28.30 52.52 13.41
N SER A 182 -29.03 53.60 13.19
CA SER A 182 -28.50 54.96 13.07
C SER A 182 -28.26 55.57 14.45
N TYR A 183 -27.47 56.65 14.50
CA TYR A 183 -27.29 57.43 15.71
C TYR A 183 -28.66 57.93 16.24
N GLY A 184 -28.98 57.59 17.48
CA GLY A 184 -30.26 57.92 18.13
C GLY A 184 -31.39 56.90 17.94
N GLU A 185 -31.13 55.75 17.31
CA GLU A 185 -32.08 54.61 17.24
C GLU A 185 -31.81 53.57 18.35
N ASP A 186 -31.32 54.00 19.52
CA ASP A 186 -30.97 53.13 20.65
C ASP A 186 -32.19 52.43 21.29
N THR A 187 -33.39 52.91 21.01
CA THR A 187 -34.65 52.29 21.43
C THR A 187 -35.15 51.20 20.49
N TYR A 188 -34.46 50.91 19.37
CA TYR A 188 -34.94 49.94 18.39
C TYR A 188 -34.57 48.53 18.86
N SER A 189 -35.58 47.74 19.21
CA SER A 189 -35.44 46.35 19.59
C SER A 189 -36.28 45.42 18.71
N GLY A 190 -35.70 44.25 18.44
CA GLY A 190 -36.41 43.14 17.82
C GLY A 190 -36.23 41.93 18.72
N SER A 191 -37.28 41.14 18.89
CA SER A 191 -37.16 39.82 19.52
C SER A 191 -37.91 38.79 18.71
N ALA A 192 -37.38 37.57 18.70
CA ALA A 192 -38.01 36.43 18.07
C ALA A 192 -37.96 35.25 19.02
N GLU A 193 -39.07 34.52 19.11
CA GLU A 193 -39.16 33.24 19.78
C GLU A 193 -39.88 32.23 18.89
N LEU A 194 -39.71 30.95 19.18
CA LEU A 194 -40.49 29.89 18.54
C LEU A 194 -41.86 29.83 19.21
N LEU A 195 -42.92 30.04 18.42
CA LEU A 195 -44.29 29.81 18.88
C LEU A 195 -44.60 28.31 18.89
N ASP A 196 -44.18 27.64 17.83
CA ASP A 196 -44.29 26.19 17.65
C ASP A 196 -43.19 25.71 16.69
N ASN A 197 -43.27 24.46 16.25
CA ASN A 197 -42.26 23.87 15.35
C ASN A 197 -42.26 24.45 13.92
N ALA A 198 -43.26 25.22 13.52
CA ALA A 198 -43.44 25.76 12.18
C ALA A 198 -43.46 27.29 12.14
N ASN A 199 -43.65 27.98 13.28
CA ASN A 199 -43.88 29.41 13.31
C ASN A 199 -42.99 30.13 14.33
N LEU A 200 -42.50 31.31 13.92
CA LEU A 200 -41.85 32.29 14.76
C LEU A 200 -42.85 33.34 15.21
N LYS A 201 -42.73 33.77 16.47
CA LYS A 201 -43.36 34.97 17.00
C LYS A 201 -42.30 36.07 17.06
N VAL A 202 -42.49 37.12 16.27
CA VAL A 202 -41.54 38.24 16.15
C VAL A 202 -42.20 39.51 16.66
N THR A 203 -41.55 40.19 17.60
CA THR A 203 -42.01 41.48 18.14
C THR A 203 -41.11 42.60 17.66
N LEU A 204 -41.73 43.64 17.11
CA LEU A 204 -41.10 44.81 16.52
C LEU A 204 -41.58 46.05 17.29
N ASP A 205 -40.65 46.87 17.76
CA ASP A 205 -40.93 48.20 18.32
C ASP A 205 -40.44 49.33 17.41
N ASN A 206 -40.15 48.99 16.16
CA ASN A 206 -39.54 49.86 15.18
C ASN A 206 -40.02 49.54 13.77
N HIS A 207 -39.65 50.39 12.82
CA HIS A 207 -40.09 50.30 11.43
C HIS A 207 -39.17 49.45 10.53
N ARG A 208 -38.25 48.67 11.12
CA ARG A 208 -37.28 47.84 10.38
C ARG A 208 -37.64 46.35 10.46
N PRO A 209 -37.22 45.53 9.48
CA PRO A 209 -37.34 44.08 9.57
C PRO A 209 -36.44 43.51 10.68
N THR A 210 -36.78 42.31 11.15
CA THR A 210 -35.94 41.52 12.06
C THR A 210 -35.34 40.34 11.31
N ALA A 211 -34.01 40.26 11.26
CA ALA A 211 -33.30 39.06 10.87
C ALA A 211 -33.37 38.04 12.02
N CYS A 212 -33.89 36.86 11.73
CA CYS A 212 -34.09 35.79 12.70
C CYS A 212 -33.26 34.56 12.34
N ILE A 213 -32.83 33.85 13.38
CA ILE A 213 -32.27 32.50 13.30
C ILE A 213 -33.05 31.59 14.26
N ALA A 214 -33.34 30.37 13.82
CA ALA A 214 -34.02 29.37 14.63
C ALA A 214 -33.30 28.02 14.53
N ILE A 215 -33.17 27.32 15.65
CA ILE A 215 -32.51 26.01 15.72
C ILE A 215 -33.49 24.99 16.31
N GLY A 216 -33.50 23.78 15.74
CA GLY A 216 -34.36 22.67 16.15
C GLY A 216 -34.00 21.38 15.41
N TYR A 217 -34.83 20.36 15.50
CA TYR A 217 -34.68 19.08 14.77
C TYR A 217 -36.01 18.35 14.60
#